data_AF-A0A8T5SBS6-F1
#
_entry.id   AF-A0A8T5SBS6-F1
#
_cell.length_a   1.000
_cell.length_b   1.000
_cell.length_c   1.000
_cell.angle_alpha   90.00
_cell.angle_beta   90.00
_cell.angle_gamma   90.00
#
_symmetry.space_group_name_H-M   'P 1'
#
loop_
_entity.id
_entity.type
_entity.pdbx_description
1 polymer ?
#
loop_
_entity_poly.entity_id
_entity_poly.type
_entity_poly.pdbx_seq_one_letter_code
_entity_poly.pdbx_strand_id
1 'polypeptide(L)'
;MSKSKVSVVKYEKPLESVRKLVESVNLFDGIPKDAKIFIKPNIVYWNRFSNFPKWGVITSSRIIEDVVVLLKERGIDDITIGEGIVTADVKDTETSA
;
A
#
# COMPACT_ATOMS: atom_id res chain seq x y z
N MET A 1 12.17 -19.58 18.71
CA MET A 1 11.78 -18.33 18.02
C MET A 1 11.16 -18.69 16.68
N SER A 2 9.99 -18.14 16.32
CA SER A 2 9.47 -18.28 14.96
C SER A 2 10.27 -17.36 14.02
N LYS A 3 10.75 -17.89 12.90
CA LYS A 3 11.41 -17.06 11.87
C LYS A 3 10.37 -16.18 11.19
N SER A 4 10.70 -14.91 10.94
CA SER A 4 9.88 -14.03 10.11
C SER A 4 9.80 -14.59 8.68
N LYS A 5 8.60 -14.61 8.10
CA LYS A 5 8.40 -14.94 6.68
C LYS A 5 8.60 -13.67 5.85
N VAL A 6 9.42 -13.75 4.82
CA VAL A 6 9.68 -12.65 3.88
C VAL A 6 9.42 -13.15 2.47
N SER A 7 8.75 -12.35 1.65
CA SER A 7 8.52 -12.66 0.24
C SER A 7 8.78 -11.44 -0.63
N VAL A 8 9.38 -11.69 -1.78
CA VAL A 8 9.67 -10.70 -2.82
C VAL A 8 9.15 -11.26 -4.13
N VAL A 9 8.24 -10.53 -4.76
CA VAL A 9 7.61 -10.92 -6.02
C VAL A 9 7.84 -9.82 -7.04
N LYS A 10 8.29 -10.20 -8.24
CA LYS A 10 8.34 -9.29 -9.38
C LYS A 10 6.90 -8.95 -9.78
N TYR A 11 6.60 -7.66 -9.88
CA TYR A 11 5.30 -7.21 -10.33
C TYR A 11 5.18 -7.36 -11.86
N GLU A 12 4.26 -8.21 -12.32
CA GLU A 12 4.06 -8.50 -13.75
C GLU A 12 2.63 -8.23 -14.20
N LYS A 13 1.64 -8.56 -13.36
CA LYS A 13 0.22 -8.34 -13.61
C LYS A 13 -0.50 -7.79 -12.37
N PRO A 14 -1.43 -6.83 -12.55
CA PRO A 14 -2.31 -6.39 -11.48
C PRO A 14 -3.05 -7.55 -10.84
N LEU A 15 -3.32 -7.44 -9.54
CA LEU A 15 -3.96 -8.42 -8.66
C LEU A 15 -3.17 -9.72 -8.50
N GLU A 16 -2.81 -10.41 -9.59
CA GLU A 16 -2.07 -11.67 -9.57
C GLU A 16 -0.72 -11.54 -8.82
N SER A 17 0.03 -10.47 -9.08
CA SER A 17 1.35 -10.28 -8.44
C SER A 17 1.22 -10.05 -6.93
N VAL A 18 0.23 -9.25 -6.51
CA VAL A 18 -0.01 -8.92 -5.10
C VAL A 18 -0.59 -10.13 -4.37
N ARG A 19 -1.52 -10.85 -5.00
CA ARG A 19 -2.07 -12.11 -4.48
C ARG A 19 -0.98 -13.12 -4.21
N LYS A 20 -0.08 -13.35 -5.19
CA LYS A 20 1.07 -14.25 -5.04
C LYS A 20 1.94 -13.87 -3.84
N LEU A 21 2.18 -12.58 -3.62
CA LEU A 21 2.94 -12.08 -2.48
C LEU A 21 2.20 -12.37 -1.16
N VAL A 22 0.93 -12.00 -1.05
CA VAL A 22 0.08 -12.20 0.14
C VAL A 22 -0.01 -13.67 0.54
N GLU A 23 -0.27 -14.55 -0.43
CA GLU A 23 -0.41 -16.00 -0.21
C GLU A 23 0.91 -16.65 0.20
N SER A 24 2.04 -16.24 -0.40
CA SER A 24 3.34 -16.84 -0.10
C SER A 24 3.78 -16.70 1.37
N VAL A 25 3.28 -15.68 2.08
CA VAL A 25 3.56 -15.46 3.50
C VAL A 25 2.35 -15.69 4.38
N ASN A 26 1.19 -16.05 3.81
CA ASN A 26 -0.09 -16.16 4.52
C ASN A 26 -0.45 -14.86 5.25
N LEU A 27 -0.27 -13.70 4.59
CA LEU A 27 -0.29 -12.38 5.24
C LEU A 27 -1.59 -12.11 6.01
N PHE A 28 -2.70 -12.57 5.46
CA PHE A 28 -4.03 -12.28 6.00
C PHE A 28 -4.53 -13.40 6.93
N ASP A 29 -3.74 -14.45 7.14
CA ASP A 29 -4.16 -15.57 7.98
C ASP A 29 -4.13 -15.13 9.45
N GLY A 30 -5.29 -15.23 10.09
CA GLY A 30 -5.50 -14.74 11.46
C GLY A 30 -6.12 -13.36 11.54
N ILE A 31 -6.40 -12.68 10.42
CA ILE A 31 -7.23 -11.47 10.43
C ILE A 31 -8.71 -11.87 10.67
N PRO A 32 -9.37 -11.37 11.73
CA PRO A 32 -10.81 -11.60 11.95
C PRO A 32 -11.65 -11.05 10.79
N LYS A 33 -12.81 -11.66 10.55
CA LYS A 33 -13.72 -11.22 9.47
C LYS A 33 -14.29 -9.81 9.70
N ASP A 34 -14.46 -9.41 10.96
CA ASP A 34 -14.94 -8.11 11.41
C ASP A 34 -13.80 -7.13 11.73
N ALA A 35 -12.57 -7.45 11.32
CA ALA A 35 -11.43 -6.60 11.56
C ALA A 35 -11.59 -5.23 10.88
N LYS A 36 -11.18 -4.18 11.60
CA LYS A 36 -10.97 -2.85 11.06
C LYS A 36 -9.55 -2.73 10.58
N ILE A 37 -9.36 -2.55 9.27
CA ILE A 37 -8.04 -2.49 8.66
C ILE A 37 -7.67 -1.06 8.34
N PHE A 38 -6.51 -0.64 8.83
CA PHE A 38 -5.88 0.61 8.44
C PHE A 38 -4.74 0.32 7.47
N ILE A 39 -4.89 0.75 6.23
CA ILE A 39 -3.84 0.70 5.22
C ILE A 39 -3.06 2.02 5.32
N LYS A 40 -1.77 1.92 5.64
CA LYS A 40 -0.83 3.03 5.66
C LYS A 40 0.04 2.97 4.40
N PRO A 41 -0.44 3.48 3.26
CA PRO A 41 0.46 3.73 2.14
C PRO A 41 1.47 4.81 2.56
N ASN A 42 2.63 4.79 1.93
CA ASN A 42 3.71 5.71 2.22
C ASN A 42 3.91 6.61 1.00
N ILE A 43 3.41 7.85 1.04
CA ILE A 43 3.90 8.96 0.23
C ILE A 43 4.87 9.74 1.10
N VAL A 44 6.16 9.47 0.90
CA VAL A 44 7.22 9.98 1.78
C VAL A 44 7.39 11.48 1.65
N TYR A 45 7.25 12.02 0.44
CA TYR A 45 7.65 13.39 0.13
C TYR A 45 7.21 13.79 -1.28
N TRP A 46 6.78 15.04 -1.46
CA TRP A 46 6.44 15.61 -2.76
C TRP A 46 6.89 17.06 -2.87
N ASN A 47 7.37 17.43 -4.05
CA ASN A 47 7.82 18.78 -4.37
C ASN A 47 7.71 19.02 -5.89
N ARG A 48 7.64 20.30 -6.28
CA ARG A 48 7.62 20.72 -7.70
C ARG A 48 9.01 20.89 -8.35
N PHE A 49 10.09 20.71 -7.60
CA PHE A 49 11.46 21.03 -8.01
C PHE A 49 12.21 19.84 -8.63
N SER A 50 11.65 18.63 -8.58
CA SER A 50 12.27 17.43 -9.14
C SER A 50 11.25 16.47 -9.74
N ASN A 51 11.62 15.81 -10.83
CA ASN A 51 10.85 14.69 -11.36
C ASN A 51 11.02 13.47 -10.45
N PHE A 52 9.94 13.04 -9.82
CA PHE A 52 9.93 11.80 -9.06
C PHE A 52 9.92 10.59 -10.01
N PRO A 53 10.62 9.48 -9.65
CA PRO A 53 10.40 8.21 -10.30
C PRO A 53 8.92 7.86 -10.26
N LYS A 54 8.37 7.46 -11.42
CA LYS A 54 6.95 7.07 -11.54
C LYS A 54 6.58 5.95 -10.54
N TRP A 55 7.55 5.14 -10.13
CA TRP A 55 7.38 3.98 -9.26
C TRP A 55 8.47 3.93 -8.18
N GLY A 56 8.15 3.35 -7.01
CA GLY A 56 9.12 3.01 -5.97
C GLY A 56 9.44 4.12 -4.97
N VAL A 57 9.06 5.37 -5.25
CA VAL A 57 9.12 6.49 -4.27
C VAL A 57 7.74 6.80 -3.69
N ILE A 58 6.71 6.63 -4.51
CA ILE A 58 5.31 6.78 -4.12
C ILE A 58 4.67 5.40 -4.14
N THR A 59 3.85 5.13 -3.12
CA THR A 59 3.05 3.91 -3.11
C THR A 59 2.07 3.95 -4.28
N SER A 60 2.26 3.03 -5.24
CA SER A 60 1.41 2.97 -6.43
C SER A 60 -0.04 2.67 -6.05
N SER A 61 -0.99 3.52 -6.44
CA SER A 61 -2.42 3.34 -6.16
C SER A 61 -2.97 1.99 -6.62
N ARG A 62 -2.46 1.47 -7.75
CA ARG A 62 -2.78 0.12 -8.24
C ARG A 62 -2.47 -1.00 -7.23
N ILE A 63 -1.36 -0.89 -6.49
CA ILE A 63 -1.01 -1.86 -5.43
C ILE A 63 -2.01 -1.77 -4.28
N ILE A 64 -2.40 -0.54 -3.91
CA ILE A 64 -3.40 -0.32 -2.85
C ILE A 64 -4.75 -0.89 -3.26
N GLU A 65 -5.17 -0.68 -4.51
CA GLU A 65 -6.41 -1.27 -5.03
C GLU A 65 -6.39 -2.80 -4.96
N ASP A 66 -5.30 -3.44 -5.38
CA ASP A 66 -5.16 -4.90 -5.30
C ASP A 66 -5.27 -5.39 -3.84
N VAL A 67 -4.65 -4.69 -2.89
CA VAL A 67 -4.77 -5.03 -1.46
C VAL A 67 -6.21 -4.90 -0.98
N VAL A 68 -6.92 -3.83 -1.36
CA VAL A 68 -8.33 -3.62 -1.00
C VAL A 68 -9.22 -4.73 -1.58
N VAL A 69 -9.01 -5.10 -2.85
CA VAL A 69 -9.75 -6.21 -3.49
C VAL A 69 -9.55 -7.51 -2.71
N LEU A 70 -8.30 -7.85 -2.38
CA LEU A 70 -7.98 -9.08 -1.66
C LEU A 70 -8.52 -9.11 -0.23
N LEU A 71 -8.58 -7.97 0.46
CA LEU A 71 -9.22 -7.85 1.78
C LEU A 71 -10.74 -8.03 1.67
N LYS A 72 -11.39 -7.40 0.67
CA LYS A 72 -12.82 -7.53 0.43
C LYS A 72 -13.23 -8.95 0.04
N GLU A 73 -12.42 -9.67 -0.72
CA GLU A 73 -12.65 -11.10 -1.02
C GLU A 73 -12.71 -11.97 0.25
N ARG A 74 -12.07 -11.54 1.35
CA ARG A 74 -12.14 -12.20 2.67
C ARG A 74 -13.31 -11.73 3.55
N GLY A 75 -14.14 -10.80 3.06
CA GLY A 75 -15.28 -10.23 3.79
C GLY A 75 -14.91 -9.09 4.74
N ILE A 76 -13.73 -8.48 4.56
CA ILE A 76 -13.29 -7.32 5.34
C ILE A 76 -13.76 -6.05 4.63
N ASP A 77 -14.64 -5.29 5.28
CA ASP A 77 -15.26 -4.09 4.69
C ASP A 77 -14.92 -2.78 5.41
N ASP A 78 -14.53 -2.81 6.69
CA ASP A 78 -14.10 -1.62 7.44
C ASP A 78 -12.61 -1.36 7.15
N ILE A 79 -12.36 -0.68 6.02
CA ILE A 79 -11.01 -0.37 5.52
C ILE A 79 -10.82 1.14 5.49
N THR A 80 -9.84 1.64 6.26
CA THR A 80 -9.40 3.03 6.24
C THR A 80 -8.05 3.15 5.56
N ILE A 81 -7.92 4.04 4.58
CA ILE A 81 -6.63 4.35 3.94
C ILE A 81 -6.14 5.68 4.51
N GLY A 82 -5.05 5.64 5.27
CA GLY A 82 -4.40 6.84 5.81
C GLY A 82 -3.25 7.27 4.93
N GLU A 83 -3.57 8.01 3.87
CA GLU A 83 -2.57 8.63 2.98
C GLU A 83 -2.39 10.10 3.34
N GLY A 84 -1.19 10.62 3.13
CA GLY A 84 -0.88 12.01 3.39
C GLY A 84 0.48 12.39 2.83
N ILE A 85 0.53 13.56 2.22
CA ILE A 85 1.74 14.11 1.62
C ILE A 85 2.43 15.04 2.62
N VAL A 86 3.76 14.98 2.67
CA VAL A 86 4.57 16.01 3.33
C VAL A 86 5.36 16.77 2.28
N THR A 87 5.27 18.09 2.33
CA THR A 87 6.08 19.02 1.55
C THR A 87 7.31 19.44 2.38
N ALA A 88 8.34 19.97 1.70
CA ALA A 88 9.53 20.46 2.40
C ALA A 88 9.21 21.69 3.28
N ASP A 89 8.32 22.55 2.79
CA ASP A 89 7.77 23.67 3.54
C ASP A 89 6.28 23.38 3.83
N VAL A 90 5.91 23.40 5.11
CA VAL A 90 4.53 23.20 5.57
C VAL A 90 3.58 24.29 5.08
N LYS A 91 4.10 25.42 4.59
CA LYS A 91 3.34 26.52 3.98
C LYS A 91 3.33 26.49 2.45
N ASP A 92 3.87 25.45 1.83
CA ASP A 92 3.89 25.33 0.37
C ASP A 92 2.47 25.10 -0.18
N THR A 93 1.87 26.18 -0.70
CA THR A 93 0.56 26.15 -1.37
C THR A 93 0.67 26.04 -2.90
N GLU A 94 1.89 26.02 -3.44
CA GLU A 94 2.13 25.97 -4.90
C GLU A 94 2.37 24.55 -5.41
N THR A 95 2.86 23.65 -4.55
CA THR A 95 2.99 22.23 -4.88
C THR A 95 1.61 21.57 -4.82
N SER A 96 1.11 21.08 -5.97
CA SER A 96 -0.16 20.36 -6.05
C SER A 96 -0.14 19.09 -5.19
N ALA A 97 -1.20 18.88 -4.41
CA ALA A 97 -1.46 17.66 -3.65
C ALA A 97 -1.86 16.49 -4.55
#